data_AF-A0A6F8XL87-F1
#
_entry.id   AF-A0A6F8XL87-F1
#
_cell.length_a   1.000
_cell.length_b   1.000
_cell.length_c   1.000
_cell.angle_alpha   90.00
_cell.angle_beta   90.00
_cell.angle_gamma   90.00
#
_symmetry.space_group_name_H-M   'P 1'
#
loop_
_entity.id
_entity.type
_entity.pdbx_description
1 polymer ?
#
loop_
_entity_poly.entity_id
_entity_poly.type
_entity_poly.pdbx_seq_one_letter_code
_entity_poly.pdbx_strand_id
1 'polypeptide(L)'
;MPRHPDTVVAPNTAFSDARGRLGSPHRPGQRMSRSELADAVNAALDRLYPGRDVTAHYVYRTWIGKIERGEHRWPSEERRAALRDVLRAVSDDDLGLFSPRRSATPISSEPATRIENLPATMPHLGGIEEELASGGPETVGAWLRELDQLTLLTPATVASGVSTRIRVYLDVLDRLQVDGARRHLAGVDAHWSEFMSWISDNTGEPDGGLWLARAHRRAAEIDAQVLGAYTLMRHSQRALADGDIRTAIRMSRRSLTHGPVPPRTHVLCLIRLAESLAASGDDDAHNVIALARRQLRRAGVDATDQIARHCDLRYVTAADARCRHLLGDTTSAASILEEVLADQTAAAVLDTGLWHVYLGECYLTADPEGAAHHGTRALRMALAVGSYRIIRAAQPLAVGLRPHRDLDIVNAFLASYRGALTGR
;
A
#
# COMPACT_ATOMS: atom_id res chain seq x y z
N MET A 1 12.05 -16.64 21.29
CA MET A 1 13.29 -16.13 20.66
C MET A 1 13.44 -14.68 21.07
N PRO A 2 14.62 -14.24 21.52
CA PRO A 2 14.91 -12.81 21.65
C PRO A 2 14.69 -12.20 20.26
N ARG A 3 13.93 -11.10 20.19
CA ARG A 3 13.75 -10.37 18.95
C ARG A 3 15.13 -10.02 18.40
N HIS A 4 15.39 -10.38 17.14
CA HIS A 4 16.61 -9.98 16.46
C HIS A 4 16.73 -8.45 16.55
N PRO A 5 17.90 -7.88 16.89
CA PRO A 5 18.09 -6.44 17.11
C PRO A 5 17.82 -5.55 15.87
N ASP A 6 17.45 -6.13 14.73
CA ASP A 6 17.36 -5.43 13.43
C ASP A 6 15.96 -4.90 13.07
N THR A 7 14.97 -4.98 13.96
CA THR A 7 13.64 -4.36 13.74
C THR A 7 13.55 -2.88 14.15
N VAL A 8 14.64 -2.28 14.62
CA VAL A 8 14.71 -0.83 14.82
C VAL A 8 15.16 -0.20 13.50
N VAL A 9 14.35 0.68 12.91
CA VAL A 9 14.77 1.54 11.78
C VAL A 9 15.83 2.52 12.30
N ALA A 10 17.07 2.05 12.38
CA ALA A 10 18.22 2.87 12.71
C ALA A 10 18.69 3.61 11.45
N PRO A 11 19.17 4.87 11.52
CA PRO A 11 19.76 5.56 10.38
C PRO A 11 20.94 4.78 9.77
N ASN A 12 21.08 4.81 8.43
CA ASN A 12 22.25 4.30 7.73
C ASN A 12 23.37 5.33 7.77
N THR A 13 24.09 5.38 8.89
CA THR A 13 25.24 6.27 9.05
C THR A 13 26.35 5.91 8.07
N ALA A 14 26.61 4.62 7.83
CA ALA A 14 27.61 4.14 6.86
C ALA A 14 27.38 4.72 5.45
N PHE A 15 26.14 4.66 4.95
CA PHE A 15 25.78 5.24 3.66
C PHE A 15 25.85 6.77 3.66
N SER A 16 25.40 7.41 4.73
CA SER A 16 25.43 8.88 4.87
C SER A 16 26.86 9.40 4.87
N ASP A 17 27.77 8.70 5.56
CA ASP A 17 29.19 9.01 5.63
C ASP A 17 29.88 8.74 4.30
N ALA A 18 29.52 7.67 3.60
CA ALA A 18 30.03 7.37 2.26
C ALA A 18 29.73 8.50 1.27
N ARG A 19 28.50 9.02 1.26
CA ARG A 19 28.18 10.22 0.47
C ARG A 19 28.94 11.44 0.97
N GLY A 20 29.04 11.61 2.29
CA GLY A 20 29.71 12.75 2.92
C GLY A 20 31.22 12.87 2.60
N ARG A 21 31.88 11.76 2.23
CA ARG A 21 33.28 11.73 1.78
C ARG A 21 33.47 12.24 0.35
N LEU A 22 32.42 12.30 -0.46
CA LEU A 22 32.49 12.83 -1.81
C LEU A 22 32.24 14.33 -1.83
N GLY A 23 33.08 15.07 -2.56
CA GLY A 23 32.87 16.48 -2.85
C GLY A 23 31.73 16.69 -3.85
N SER A 24 30.98 17.78 -3.71
CA SER A 24 30.02 18.20 -4.72
C SER A 24 30.75 18.57 -6.01
N PRO A 25 30.37 18.01 -7.17
CA PRO A 25 30.97 18.39 -8.45
C PRO A 25 30.57 19.81 -8.89
N HIS A 26 29.46 20.34 -8.38
CA HIS A 26 28.95 21.68 -8.75
C HIS A 26 29.30 22.77 -7.74
N ARG A 27 29.69 22.41 -6.50
CA ARG A 27 29.95 23.35 -5.41
C ARG A 27 31.27 23.01 -4.70
N PRO A 28 32.38 23.62 -5.14
CA PRO A 28 33.69 23.41 -4.53
C PRO A 28 33.66 23.59 -3.01
N GLY A 29 34.27 22.66 -2.27
CA GLY A 29 34.33 22.67 -0.81
C GLY A 29 33.07 22.18 -0.09
N GLN A 30 31.97 21.89 -0.80
CA GLN A 30 30.78 21.28 -0.20
C GLN A 30 30.77 19.76 -0.37
N ARG A 31 30.07 19.06 0.53
CA ARG A 31 29.80 17.63 0.40
C ARG A 31 28.75 17.39 -0.68
N MET A 32 28.87 16.26 -1.37
CA MET A 32 27.92 15.83 -2.39
C MET A 32 26.50 15.77 -1.82
N SER A 33 25.54 16.41 -2.47
CA SER A 33 24.13 16.41 -2.09
C SER A 33 23.44 15.09 -2.46
N ARG A 34 22.23 14.88 -1.93
CA ARG A 34 21.41 13.72 -2.30
C ARG A 34 20.97 13.72 -3.76
N SER A 35 20.75 14.91 -4.34
CA SER A 35 20.40 15.04 -5.75
C SER A 35 21.59 14.66 -6.63
N GLU A 36 22.77 15.20 -6.32
CA GLU A 36 24.00 14.88 -7.07
C GLU A 36 24.36 13.40 -6.96
N LEU A 37 24.16 12.78 -5.80
CA LEU A 37 24.33 11.33 -5.67
C LEU A 37 23.32 10.57 -6.53
N ALA A 38 22.04 10.99 -6.56
CA ALA A 38 21.03 10.34 -7.39
C ALA A 38 21.39 10.43 -8.88
N ASP A 39 21.83 11.60 -9.36
CA ASP A 39 22.26 11.80 -10.74
C ASP A 39 23.49 10.94 -11.08
N ALA A 40 24.48 10.88 -10.18
CA ALA A 40 25.66 10.04 -10.36
C ALA A 40 25.31 8.53 -10.39
N VAL A 41 24.35 8.09 -9.56
CA VAL A 41 23.87 6.70 -9.56
C VAL A 41 23.14 6.36 -10.84
N ASN A 42 22.31 7.26 -11.37
CA ASN A 42 21.63 7.05 -12.66
C ASN A 42 22.65 6.96 -13.80
N ALA A 43 23.65 7.85 -13.83
CA ALA A 43 24.73 7.76 -14.81
C ALA A 43 25.56 6.47 -14.68
N ALA A 44 25.78 5.97 -13.46
CA ALA A 44 26.45 4.69 -13.23
C ALA A 44 25.60 3.50 -13.68
N LEU A 45 24.27 3.54 -13.52
CA LEU A 45 23.37 2.51 -14.04
C LEU A 45 23.49 2.40 -15.57
N ASP A 46 23.49 3.53 -16.28
CA ASP A 46 23.63 3.54 -17.73
C ASP A 46 25.00 2.99 -18.19
N ARG A 47 26.06 3.34 -17.46
CA ARG A 47 27.42 2.88 -17.75
C ARG A 47 27.61 1.38 -17.47
N LEU A 48 27.05 0.88 -16.38
CA LEU A 48 27.21 -0.53 -15.95
C LEU A 48 26.36 -1.49 -16.79
N TYR A 49 25.27 -1.01 -17.37
CA TYR A 49 24.32 -1.85 -18.10
C TYR A 49 24.03 -1.30 -19.52
N PRO A 50 25.05 -1.15 -20.38
CA PRO A 50 24.85 -0.61 -21.71
C PRO A 50 23.91 -1.50 -22.54
N GLY A 51 22.94 -0.90 -23.20
CA GLY A 51 21.97 -1.60 -24.05
C GLY A 51 20.84 -2.32 -23.30
N ARG A 52 20.75 -2.18 -21.96
CA ARG A 52 19.58 -2.60 -21.17
C ARG A 52 18.76 -1.37 -20.79
N ASP A 53 17.44 -1.48 -20.87
CA ASP A 53 16.55 -0.47 -20.26
C ASP A 53 16.60 -0.60 -18.73
N VAL A 54 17.39 0.29 -18.10
CA VAL A 54 17.54 0.38 -16.64
C VAL A 54 16.81 1.58 -16.05
N THR A 55 15.95 2.25 -16.82
CA THR A 55 15.23 3.46 -16.39
C THR A 55 14.38 3.19 -15.13
N ALA A 56 13.80 1.98 -15.02
CA ALA A 56 13.05 1.55 -13.84
C ALA A 56 13.91 1.46 -12.55
N HIS A 57 15.23 1.42 -12.69
CA HIS A 57 16.19 1.41 -11.60
C HIS A 57 16.69 2.81 -11.22
N TYR A 58 16.34 3.84 -12.00
CA TYR A 58 16.71 5.20 -11.67
C TYR A 58 16.18 5.59 -10.28
N VAL A 59 16.93 6.48 -9.66
CA VAL A 59 16.73 6.95 -8.30
C VAL A 59 16.65 8.47 -8.29
N TYR A 60 15.96 9.00 -7.29
CA TYR A 60 15.82 10.43 -7.05
C TYR A 60 16.32 10.77 -5.64
N ARG A 61 16.54 12.06 -5.36
CA ARG A 61 17.04 12.54 -4.05
C ARG A 61 16.24 12.02 -2.84
N THR A 62 14.94 11.79 -3.01
CA THR A 62 14.04 11.29 -1.97
C THR A 62 14.32 9.82 -1.66
N TRP A 63 14.60 9.01 -2.69
CA TRP A 63 14.98 7.61 -2.56
C TRP A 63 16.32 7.46 -1.83
N ILE A 64 17.33 8.27 -2.17
CA ILE A 64 18.60 8.36 -1.43
C ILE A 64 18.34 8.67 0.04
N GLY A 65 17.43 9.61 0.34
CA GLY A 65 17.03 9.91 1.70
C GLY A 65 16.40 8.72 2.45
N LYS A 66 15.65 7.84 1.77
CA LYS A 66 15.07 6.62 2.39
C LYS A 66 16.17 5.62 2.78
N ILE A 67 17.23 5.48 1.98
CA ILE A 67 18.38 4.63 2.29
C ILE A 67 19.12 5.15 3.52
N GLU A 68 19.39 6.46 3.57
CA GLU A 68 20.06 7.12 4.69
C GLU A 68 19.29 7.03 6.00
N ARG A 69 17.95 7.11 5.97
CA ARG A 69 17.11 6.95 7.18
C ARG A 69 16.91 5.50 7.58
N GLY A 70 17.17 4.57 6.67
CA GLY A 70 17.00 3.15 6.90
C GLY A 70 15.64 2.56 6.66
N GLU A 71 14.76 3.33 6.05
CA GLU A 71 13.46 2.89 5.56
C GLU A 71 13.61 1.88 4.42
N HIS A 72 14.71 1.95 3.66
CA HIS A 72 15.08 0.98 2.63
C HIS A 72 16.50 0.46 2.91
N ARG A 73 16.62 -0.84 3.16
CA ARG A 73 17.90 -1.49 3.54
C ARG A 73 18.50 -2.39 2.46
N TRP A 74 17.67 -2.83 1.51
CA TRP A 74 18.09 -3.74 0.45
C TRP A 74 17.53 -3.34 -0.93
N PRO A 75 18.22 -2.45 -1.67
CA PRO A 75 17.88 -2.10 -3.06
C PRO A 75 17.98 -3.28 -4.03
N SER A 76 17.54 -3.11 -5.29
CA SER A 76 17.78 -4.12 -6.34
C SER A 76 19.28 -4.27 -6.62
N GLU A 77 19.68 -5.38 -7.22
CA GLU A 77 21.09 -5.67 -7.50
C GLU A 77 21.75 -4.59 -8.35
N GLU A 78 21.04 -4.09 -9.36
CA GLU A 78 21.52 -3.02 -10.24
C GLU A 78 21.78 -1.72 -9.47
N ARG A 79 20.85 -1.35 -8.57
CA ARG A 79 21.03 -0.17 -7.72
C ARG A 79 22.17 -0.35 -6.73
N ARG A 80 22.35 -1.54 -6.15
CA ARG A 80 23.47 -1.83 -5.24
C ARG A 80 24.80 -1.76 -5.99
N ALA A 81 24.89 -2.32 -7.19
CA ALA A 81 26.08 -2.24 -8.04
C ALA A 81 26.43 -0.78 -8.39
N ALA A 82 25.45 0.02 -8.85
CA ALA A 82 25.66 1.43 -9.14
C ALA A 82 26.03 2.27 -7.91
N LEU A 83 25.44 1.97 -6.75
CA LEU A 83 25.79 2.63 -5.49
C LEU A 83 27.23 2.32 -5.06
N ARG A 84 27.67 1.07 -5.17
CA ARG A 84 29.05 0.68 -4.87
C ARG A 84 30.05 1.36 -5.80
N ASP A 85 29.73 1.42 -7.08
CA ASP A 85 30.55 2.09 -8.10
C ASP A 85 30.70 3.60 -7.80
N VAL A 86 29.60 4.31 -7.54
CA VAL A 86 29.63 5.76 -7.27
C VAL A 86 30.26 6.10 -5.92
N LEU A 87 29.92 5.35 -4.87
CA LEU A 87 30.42 5.60 -3.51
C LEU A 87 31.79 4.97 -3.24
N ARG A 88 32.37 4.29 -4.24
CA ARG A 88 33.66 3.58 -4.15
C ARG A 88 33.70 2.57 -3.00
N ALA A 89 32.60 1.86 -2.80
CA ALA A 89 32.49 0.80 -1.79
C ALA A 89 32.83 -0.56 -2.41
N VAL A 90 33.57 -1.38 -1.67
CA VAL A 90 33.99 -2.70 -2.14
C VAL A 90 32.80 -3.68 -2.05
N SER A 91 32.03 -3.55 -0.98
CA SER A 91 30.90 -4.43 -0.67
C SER A 91 29.62 -3.67 -0.33
N ASP A 92 28.49 -4.39 -0.33
CA ASP A 92 27.20 -3.84 0.08
C ASP A 92 27.22 -3.49 1.59
N ASP A 93 27.99 -4.24 2.39
CA ASP A 93 28.18 -4.02 3.83
C ASP A 93 28.91 -2.71 4.15
N ASP A 94 29.86 -2.29 3.32
CA ASP A 94 30.54 -0.98 3.46
C ASP A 94 29.57 0.20 3.35
N LEU A 95 28.42 -0.03 2.72
CA LEU A 95 27.32 0.92 2.56
C LEU A 95 26.19 0.68 3.56
N GLY A 96 26.35 -0.27 4.49
CA GLY A 96 25.29 -0.69 5.41
C GLY A 96 24.06 -1.25 4.69
N LEU A 97 24.24 -1.84 3.50
CA LEU A 97 23.20 -2.51 2.75
C LEU A 97 23.28 -4.00 3.07
N PHE A 98 22.22 -4.56 3.63
CA PHE A 98 22.15 -5.99 3.94
C PHE A 98 20.73 -6.51 3.70
N SER A 99 20.63 -7.79 3.37
CA SER A 99 19.34 -8.46 3.20
C SER A 99 18.80 -8.87 4.58
N PRO A 100 17.63 -8.38 5.03
CA PRO A 100 17.06 -8.79 6.31
C PRO A 100 16.72 -10.29 6.40
N ARG A 101 16.81 -11.03 5.29
CA ARG A 101 16.46 -12.46 5.20
C ARG A 101 17.68 -13.39 5.09
N ARG A 102 18.91 -12.86 5.08
CA ARG A 102 20.13 -13.67 4.95
C ARG A 102 21.26 -13.10 5.80
N SER A 103 21.12 -13.21 7.11
CA SER A 103 22.28 -13.34 7.99
C SER A 103 22.32 -14.81 8.43
N ALA A 104 23.07 -15.62 7.70
CA ALA A 104 23.31 -17.01 8.06
C ALA A 104 24.46 -17.05 9.09
N THR A 105 24.15 -17.43 10.32
CA THR A 105 25.15 -17.89 11.30
C THR A 105 24.69 -19.25 11.83
N PRO A 106 25.59 -20.25 11.97
CA PRO A 106 25.21 -21.64 12.27
C PRO A 106 24.66 -21.82 13.68
N ILE A 107 23.81 -22.83 13.79
CA ILE A 107 23.10 -23.32 14.96
C ILE A 107 24.05 -23.52 16.14
N SER A 108 23.78 -22.85 17.26
CA SER A 108 24.11 -23.36 18.59
C SER A 108 22.83 -23.39 19.43
N SER A 109 22.50 -24.59 19.85
CA SER A 109 21.39 -25.00 20.72
C SER A 109 21.43 -24.29 22.08
N GLU A 110 20.34 -23.62 22.48
CA GLU A 110 19.77 -23.56 23.84
C GLU A 110 18.54 -22.59 23.96
N PRO A 111 17.74 -22.62 25.05
CA PRO A 111 16.29 -22.85 24.99
C PRO A 111 15.39 -21.60 24.92
N ALA A 112 14.11 -21.87 24.62
CA ALA A 112 13.01 -20.93 24.48
C ALA A 112 12.88 -19.95 25.67
N THR A 113 13.18 -18.68 25.42
CA THR A 113 12.84 -17.57 26.31
C THR A 113 11.41 -17.08 26.05
N ARG A 114 10.58 -17.31 27.07
CA ARG A 114 9.24 -16.82 27.35
C ARG A 114 9.25 -15.29 27.41
N ILE A 115 8.35 -14.62 26.67
CA ILE A 115 8.10 -13.19 26.83
C ILE A 115 7.08 -13.05 27.96
N GLU A 116 7.58 -12.85 29.18
CA GLU A 116 6.78 -12.31 30.28
C GLU A 116 6.79 -10.78 30.21
N ASN A 117 5.65 -10.19 30.57
CA ASN A 117 5.32 -8.76 30.71
C ASN A 117 4.53 -8.12 29.56
N LEU A 118 3.24 -8.48 29.50
CA LEU A 118 2.15 -7.58 29.12
C LEU A 118 1.29 -7.30 30.37
N PRO A 119 0.74 -6.07 30.54
CA PRO A 119 -0.14 -5.77 31.66
C PRO A 119 -1.34 -6.73 31.71
N ALA A 120 -1.55 -7.32 32.88
CA ALA A 120 -2.57 -8.31 33.14
C ALA A 120 -3.97 -7.68 33.14
N THR A 121 -4.60 -7.61 31.97
CA THR A 121 -6.07 -7.67 31.83
C THR A 121 -6.44 -8.10 30.41
N MET A 122 -6.06 -9.31 30.02
CA MET A 122 -6.54 -9.96 28.80
C MET A 122 -7.64 -10.97 29.18
N PRO A 123 -8.73 -11.10 28.40
CA PRO A 123 -9.69 -12.18 28.58
C PRO A 123 -8.99 -13.53 28.40
N HIS A 124 -9.41 -14.54 29.15
CA HIS A 124 -8.84 -15.90 29.15
C HIS A 124 -8.65 -16.48 27.73
N LEU A 125 -7.40 -16.57 27.28
CA LEU A 125 -6.99 -17.20 26.01
C LEU A 125 -7.43 -18.67 25.88
N GLY A 126 -7.61 -19.37 27.00
CA GLY A 126 -7.96 -20.80 27.02
C GLY A 126 -9.30 -21.13 26.37
N GLY A 127 -10.30 -20.24 26.46
CA GLY A 127 -11.61 -20.47 25.82
C GLY A 127 -11.56 -20.35 24.30
N ILE A 128 -10.69 -19.50 23.77
CA ILE A 128 -10.55 -19.25 22.33
C ILE A 128 -9.84 -20.42 21.63
N GLU A 129 -8.80 -20.98 22.26
CA GLU A 129 -8.10 -22.16 21.74
C GLU A 129 -9.02 -23.38 21.69
N GLU A 130 -9.81 -23.60 22.75
CA GLU A 130 -10.76 -24.71 22.80
C GLU A 130 -11.91 -24.52 21.80
N GLU A 131 -12.45 -23.30 21.64
CA GLU A 131 -13.45 -22.96 20.63
C GLU A 131 -12.93 -23.17 19.20
N LEU A 132 -11.68 -22.75 18.91
CA LEU A 132 -11.05 -22.91 17.60
C LEU A 132 -10.64 -24.35 17.28
N ALA A 133 -10.15 -25.10 18.28
CA ALA A 133 -9.74 -26.49 18.11
C ALA A 133 -10.94 -27.44 17.98
N SER A 134 -12.03 -27.16 18.72
CA SER A 134 -13.28 -27.93 18.66
C SER A 134 -14.22 -27.46 17.54
N GLY A 135 -14.04 -26.25 17.01
CA GLY A 135 -14.89 -25.62 16.02
C GLY A 135 -15.02 -26.42 14.72
N GLY A 136 -16.27 -26.73 14.35
CA GLY A 136 -16.64 -27.28 13.04
C GLY A 136 -16.87 -26.19 11.99
N PRO A 137 -17.34 -26.56 10.79
CA PRO A 137 -17.68 -25.61 9.71
C PRO A 137 -18.66 -24.49 10.12
N GLU A 138 -19.52 -24.74 11.11
CA GLU A 138 -20.50 -23.77 11.63
C GLU A 138 -19.83 -22.61 12.38
N THR A 139 -18.79 -22.89 13.17
CA THR A 139 -17.98 -21.89 13.89
C THR A 139 -17.25 -20.99 12.90
N VAL A 140 -16.65 -21.59 11.86
CA VAL A 140 -16.03 -20.86 10.74
C VAL A 140 -17.04 -19.91 10.07
N GLY A 141 -18.26 -20.38 9.82
CA GLY A 141 -19.33 -19.56 9.26
C GLY A 141 -19.75 -18.40 10.18
N ALA A 142 -19.77 -18.59 11.49
CA ALA A 142 -20.08 -17.52 12.44
C ALA A 142 -19.01 -16.41 12.42
N TRP A 143 -17.75 -16.79 12.33
CA TRP A 143 -16.63 -15.85 12.31
C TRP A 143 -16.58 -15.03 11.02
N LEU A 144 -16.87 -15.66 9.88
CA LEU A 144 -16.99 -14.94 8.61
C LEU A 144 -18.18 -13.95 8.62
N ARG A 145 -19.31 -14.31 9.25
CA ARG A 145 -20.43 -13.38 9.44
C ARG A 145 -20.10 -12.20 10.36
N GLU A 146 -19.34 -12.45 11.43
CA GLU A 146 -18.85 -11.38 12.30
C GLU A 146 -17.94 -10.43 11.50
N LEU A 147 -17.03 -10.99 10.70
CA LEU A 147 -16.18 -10.21 9.82
C LEU A 147 -17.00 -9.37 8.83
N ASP A 148 -18.02 -9.95 8.19
CA ASP A 148 -18.91 -9.22 7.28
C ASP A 148 -19.59 -8.03 7.97
N GLN A 149 -20.02 -8.19 9.22
CA GLN A 149 -20.58 -7.08 10.01
C GLN A 149 -19.54 -6.01 10.31
N LEU A 150 -18.31 -6.40 10.67
CA LEU A 150 -17.21 -5.47 10.94
C LEU A 150 -16.83 -4.66 9.69
N THR A 151 -16.91 -5.24 8.49
CA THR A 151 -16.63 -4.50 7.23
C THR A 151 -17.66 -3.41 6.91
N LEU A 152 -18.82 -3.39 7.58
CA LEU A 152 -19.84 -2.35 7.43
C LEU A 152 -19.56 -1.13 8.33
N LEU A 153 -18.69 -1.28 9.33
CA LEU A 153 -18.34 -0.20 10.27
C LEU A 153 -17.26 0.72 9.71
N THR A 154 -17.16 1.93 10.26
CA THR A 154 -16.09 2.85 9.87
C THR A 154 -14.73 2.36 10.38
N PRO A 155 -13.61 2.64 9.68
CA PRO A 155 -12.28 2.26 10.15
C PRO A 155 -11.97 2.71 11.58
N ALA A 156 -12.36 3.94 11.95
CA ALA A 156 -12.19 4.45 13.31
C ALA A 156 -12.93 3.61 14.37
N THR A 157 -14.16 3.18 14.07
CA THR A 157 -14.96 2.32 14.96
C THR A 157 -14.34 0.93 15.11
N VAL A 158 -13.77 0.39 14.03
CA VAL A 158 -13.14 -0.94 14.04
C VAL A 158 -11.78 -0.91 14.75
N ALA A 159 -10.97 0.14 14.56
CA ALA A 159 -9.62 0.21 15.11
C ALA A 159 -9.58 0.17 16.66
N SER A 160 -10.65 0.60 17.33
CA SER A 160 -10.74 0.60 18.80
C SER A 160 -10.97 -0.81 19.36
N GLY A 161 -9.89 -1.55 19.60
CA GLY A 161 -9.89 -2.83 20.34
C GLY A 161 -10.13 -4.08 19.49
N VAL A 162 -10.79 -3.97 18.33
CA VAL A 162 -11.03 -5.12 17.43
C VAL A 162 -9.71 -5.62 16.84
N SER A 163 -8.79 -4.73 16.42
CA SER A 163 -7.47 -5.11 15.90
C SER A 163 -6.66 -5.96 16.87
N THR A 164 -6.68 -5.63 18.17
CA THR A 164 -6.00 -6.40 19.21
C THR A 164 -6.61 -7.79 19.34
N ARG A 165 -7.94 -7.89 19.32
CA ARG A 165 -8.66 -9.17 19.39
C ARG A 165 -8.36 -10.06 18.18
N ILE A 166 -8.34 -9.49 16.97
CA ILE A 166 -8.02 -10.23 15.75
C ILE A 166 -6.58 -10.75 15.78
N ARG A 167 -5.62 -9.95 16.23
CA ARG A 167 -4.22 -10.40 16.38
C ARG A 167 -4.13 -11.62 17.30
N VAL A 168 -4.86 -11.61 18.41
CA VAL A 168 -4.94 -12.78 19.31
C VAL A 168 -5.50 -14.02 18.59
N TYR A 169 -6.57 -13.87 17.80
CA TYR A 169 -7.11 -14.98 17.02
C TYR A 169 -6.10 -15.52 16.00
N LEU A 170 -5.39 -14.63 15.30
CA LEU A 170 -4.38 -15.02 14.32
C LEU A 170 -3.16 -15.71 14.97
N ASP A 171 -2.75 -15.28 16.16
CA ASP A 171 -1.69 -15.95 16.94
C ASP A 171 -2.11 -17.36 17.38
N VAL A 172 -3.38 -17.55 17.77
CA VAL A 172 -3.93 -18.88 18.08
C VAL A 172 -3.96 -19.75 16.84
N LEU A 173 -4.41 -19.21 15.69
CA LEU A 173 -4.44 -19.93 14.42
C LEU A 173 -3.04 -20.38 13.97
N ASP A 174 -2.00 -19.55 14.18
CA ASP A 174 -0.62 -19.93 13.91
C ASP A 174 -0.18 -21.16 14.72
N ARG A 175 -0.54 -21.21 16.01
CA ARG A 175 -0.24 -22.37 16.86
C ARG A 175 -0.95 -23.63 16.39
N LEU A 176 -2.25 -23.52 16.10
CA LEU A 176 -3.06 -24.67 15.66
C LEU A 176 -2.62 -25.22 14.29
N GLN A 177 -2.14 -24.36 13.39
CA GLN A 177 -1.69 -24.77 12.06
C GLN A 177 -0.36 -25.55 12.08
N VAL A 178 0.53 -25.30 13.05
CA VAL A 178 1.79 -26.06 13.22
C VAL A 178 1.51 -27.53 13.53
N ASP A 179 0.39 -27.82 14.20
CA ASP A 179 0.00 -29.17 14.64
C ASP A 179 -0.80 -29.94 13.57
N GLY A 180 -0.79 -29.48 12.31
CA GLY A 180 -1.46 -30.14 11.19
C GLY A 180 -2.97 -29.88 11.12
N ALA A 181 -3.49 -28.88 11.83
CA ALA A 181 -4.93 -28.58 11.85
C ALA A 181 -5.43 -27.93 10.56
N ARG A 182 -6.22 -28.74 9.82
CA ARG A 182 -7.44 -28.45 9.05
C ARG A 182 -7.44 -27.25 8.07
N ARG A 183 -7.49 -27.56 6.77
CA ARG A 183 -7.71 -26.67 5.60
C ARG A 183 -8.79 -25.60 5.79
N HIS A 184 -9.82 -25.83 6.62
CA HIS A 184 -10.86 -24.82 6.86
C HIS A 184 -10.41 -23.64 7.73
N LEU A 185 -9.41 -23.80 8.61
CA LEU A 185 -8.87 -22.71 9.43
C LEU A 185 -8.03 -21.73 8.60
N ALA A 186 -7.38 -22.22 7.54
CA ALA A 186 -6.67 -21.36 6.59
C ALA A 186 -7.61 -20.39 5.85
N GLY A 187 -8.89 -20.75 5.64
CA GLY A 187 -9.89 -19.84 5.08
C GLY A 187 -10.24 -18.69 6.01
N VAL A 188 -10.42 -18.99 7.30
CA VAL A 188 -10.63 -17.97 8.35
C VAL A 188 -9.43 -17.04 8.42
N ASP A 189 -8.23 -17.61 8.56
CA ASP A 189 -6.96 -16.87 8.59
C ASP A 189 -6.80 -15.94 7.38
N ALA A 190 -7.11 -16.43 6.18
CA ALA A 190 -6.98 -15.65 4.96
C ALA A 190 -7.87 -14.38 4.99
N HIS A 191 -9.15 -14.52 5.40
CA HIS A 191 -10.08 -13.39 5.43
C HIS A 191 -9.76 -12.40 6.56
N TRP A 192 -9.44 -12.89 7.76
CA TRP A 192 -9.04 -12.02 8.87
C TRP A 192 -7.72 -11.30 8.59
N SER A 193 -6.76 -11.96 7.95
CA SER A 193 -5.51 -11.33 7.50
C SER A 193 -5.76 -10.26 6.43
N GLU A 194 -6.68 -10.47 5.50
CA GLU A 194 -7.07 -9.45 4.53
C GLU A 194 -7.68 -8.23 5.24
N PHE A 195 -8.59 -8.47 6.18
CA PHE A 195 -9.22 -7.41 6.95
C PHE A 195 -8.22 -6.63 7.81
N MET A 196 -7.25 -7.32 8.44
CA MET A 196 -6.15 -6.66 9.15
C MET A 196 -5.32 -5.78 8.22
N SER A 197 -5.09 -6.22 6.97
CA SER A 197 -4.44 -5.36 5.98
C SER A 197 -5.25 -4.10 5.68
N TRP A 198 -6.57 -4.23 5.53
CA TRP A 198 -7.48 -3.10 5.32
C TRP A 198 -7.52 -2.15 6.52
N ILE A 199 -7.55 -2.67 7.75
CA ILE A 199 -7.44 -1.86 8.96
C ILE A 199 -6.12 -1.11 8.94
N SER A 200 -4.99 -1.79 8.76
CA SER A 200 -3.68 -1.15 8.75
C SER A 200 -3.56 -0.06 7.67
N ASP A 201 -4.14 -0.27 6.48
CA ASP A 201 -4.18 0.75 5.42
C ASP A 201 -4.94 2.02 5.83
N ASN A 202 -5.97 1.88 6.68
CA ASN A 202 -6.78 3.00 7.15
C ASN A 202 -6.29 3.56 8.49
N THR A 203 -5.68 2.79 9.37
CA THR A 203 -5.11 3.29 10.62
C THR A 203 -3.70 3.82 10.44
N GLY A 204 -3.02 3.46 9.35
CA GLY A 204 -1.61 3.82 9.09
C GLY A 204 -0.60 2.94 9.82
N GLU A 205 -1.02 1.77 10.29
CA GLU A 205 -0.11 0.76 10.82
C GLU A 205 0.81 0.20 9.72
N PRO A 206 2.10 -0.03 10.02
CA PRO A 206 3.08 -0.45 9.00
C PRO A 206 2.85 -1.87 8.48
N ASP A 207 2.17 -2.72 9.25
CA ASP A 207 2.09 -4.17 9.01
C ASP A 207 1.11 -4.56 7.90
N GLY A 208 0.38 -3.61 7.30
CA GLY A 208 -0.66 -3.92 6.32
C GLY A 208 -0.18 -4.75 5.13
N GLY A 209 1.06 -4.58 4.70
CA GLY A 209 1.65 -5.38 3.61
C GLY A 209 1.95 -6.83 4.02
N LEU A 210 2.32 -7.04 5.29
CA LEU A 210 2.57 -8.37 5.86
C LEU A 210 1.26 -9.15 6.00
N TRP A 211 0.23 -8.49 6.51
CA TRP A 211 -1.12 -9.06 6.60
C TRP A 211 -1.67 -9.46 5.24
N LEU A 212 -1.51 -8.61 4.22
CA LEU A 212 -1.96 -8.93 2.86
C LEU A 212 -1.20 -10.12 2.26
N ALA A 213 0.12 -10.18 2.47
CA ALA A 213 0.93 -11.29 2.00
C ALA A 213 0.57 -12.60 2.71
N ARG A 214 0.20 -12.55 3.99
CA ARG A 214 -0.32 -13.70 4.74
C ARG A 214 -1.65 -14.15 4.16
N ALA A 215 -2.59 -13.23 3.95
CA ALA A 215 -3.89 -13.52 3.35
C ALA A 215 -3.75 -14.23 1.99
N HIS A 216 -2.87 -13.73 1.12
CA HIS A 216 -2.61 -14.33 -0.19
C HIS A 216 -2.04 -15.75 -0.09
N ARG A 217 -1.07 -15.99 0.80
CA ARG A 217 -0.52 -17.34 1.01
C ARG A 217 -1.59 -18.33 1.48
N ARG A 218 -2.41 -17.92 2.46
CA ARG A 218 -3.49 -18.77 3.00
C ARG A 218 -4.58 -19.03 1.97
N ALA A 219 -4.94 -18.04 1.16
CA ALA A 219 -5.87 -18.22 0.06
C ALA A 219 -5.36 -19.25 -0.97
N ALA A 220 -4.05 -19.25 -1.27
CA ALA A 220 -3.44 -20.22 -2.16
C ALA A 220 -3.43 -21.64 -1.59
N GLU A 221 -3.18 -21.81 -0.27
CA GLU A 221 -3.20 -23.11 0.41
C GLU A 221 -4.56 -23.82 0.29
N ILE A 222 -5.65 -23.06 0.26
CA ILE A 222 -7.01 -23.61 0.17
C ILE A 222 -7.61 -23.56 -1.23
N ASP A 223 -6.88 -23.02 -2.21
CA ASP A 223 -7.33 -22.77 -3.59
C ASP A 223 -8.55 -21.80 -3.67
N ALA A 224 -8.56 -20.78 -2.80
CA ALA A 224 -9.61 -19.76 -2.79
C ALA A 224 -9.40 -18.74 -3.92
N GLN A 225 -9.91 -19.04 -5.11
CA GLN A 225 -9.72 -18.25 -6.33
C GLN A 225 -10.14 -16.77 -6.18
N VAL A 226 -11.31 -16.50 -5.59
CA VAL A 226 -11.84 -15.13 -5.41
C VAL A 226 -10.92 -14.30 -4.51
N LEU A 227 -10.56 -14.83 -3.34
CA LEU A 227 -9.67 -14.14 -2.40
C LEU A 227 -8.23 -14.03 -2.95
N GLY A 228 -7.76 -15.02 -3.69
CA GLY A 228 -6.48 -14.99 -4.40
C GLY A 228 -6.40 -13.82 -5.40
N ALA A 229 -7.41 -13.68 -6.26
CA ALA A 229 -7.51 -12.57 -7.20
C ALA A 229 -7.59 -11.22 -6.48
N TYR A 230 -8.45 -11.12 -5.47
CA TYR A 230 -8.67 -9.88 -4.72
C TYR A 230 -7.42 -9.42 -3.94
N THR A 231 -6.69 -10.35 -3.30
CA THR A 231 -5.45 -10.02 -2.57
C THR A 231 -4.35 -9.54 -3.51
N LEU A 232 -4.21 -10.13 -4.71
CA LEU A 232 -3.27 -9.64 -5.74
C LEU A 232 -3.68 -8.26 -6.28
N MET A 233 -4.97 -8.03 -6.50
CA MET A 233 -5.51 -6.71 -6.85
C MET A 233 -5.16 -5.67 -5.77
N ARG A 234 -5.31 -5.99 -4.49
CA ARG A 234 -4.89 -5.12 -3.37
C ARG A 234 -3.37 -4.93 -3.32
N HIS A 235 -2.57 -5.94 -3.63
CA HIS A 235 -1.11 -5.79 -3.76
C HIS A 235 -0.76 -4.79 -4.87
N SER A 236 -1.47 -4.85 -6.01
CA SER A 236 -1.33 -3.86 -7.08
C SER A 236 -1.65 -2.45 -6.60
N GLN A 237 -2.75 -2.29 -5.85
CA GLN A 237 -3.15 -0.99 -5.30
C GLN A 237 -2.07 -0.38 -4.38
N ARG A 238 -1.48 -1.20 -3.50
CA ARG A 238 -0.40 -0.75 -2.61
C ARG A 238 0.84 -0.36 -3.40
N ALA A 239 1.27 -1.22 -4.33
CA ALA A 239 2.43 -0.95 -5.16
C ALA A 239 2.29 0.35 -5.95
N LEU A 240 1.11 0.60 -6.53
CA LEU A 240 0.82 1.85 -7.24
C LEU A 240 0.92 3.08 -6.31
N ALA A 241 0.34 2.99 -5.11
CA ALA A 241 0.42 4.08 -4.14
C ALA A 241 1.84 4.34 -3.61
N ASP A 242 2.69 3.31 -3.62
CA ASP A 242 4.10 3.41 -3.24
C ASP A 242 5.01 3.85 -4.43
N GLY A 243 4.43 4.00 -5.63
CA GLY A 243 5.12 4.37 -6.87
C GLY A 243 5.85 3.21 -7.58
N ASP A 244 5.66 1.96 -7.14
CA ASP A 244 6.21 0.76 -7.79
C ASP A 244 5.26 0.26 -8.89
N ILE A 245 5.26 1.00 -10.01
CA ILE A 245 4.40 0.75 -11.17
C ILE A 245 4.62 -0.65 -11.76
N ARG A 246 5.87 -1.12 -11.80
CA ARG A 246 6.20 -2.46 -12.34
C ARG A 246 5.58 -3.57 -11.49
N THR A 247 5.69 -3.47 -10.17
CA THR A 247 5.01 -4.43 -9.28
C THR A 247 3.50 -4.32 -9.41
N ALA A 248 2.96 -3.11 -9.55
CA ALA A 248 1.51 -2.90 -9.75
C ALA A 248 0.99 -3.64 -11.00
N ILE A 249 1.61 -3.44 -12.16
CA ILE A 249 1.25 -4.13 -13.41
C ILE A 249 1.38 -5.65 -13.26
N ARG A 250 2.46 -6.14 -12.65
CA ARG A 250 2.66 -7.58 -12.45
C ARG A 250 1.56 -8.20 -11.59
N MET A 251 1.20 -7.56 -10.49
CA MET A 251 0.19 -8.09 -9.55
C MET A 251 -1.21 -8.01 -10.15
N SER A 252 -1.56 -6.92 -10.84
CA SER A 252 -2.86 -6.78 -11.52
C SER A 252 -3.03 -7.80 -12.67
N ARG A 253 -2.00 -8.03 -13.50
CA ARG A 253 -2.04 -9.10 -14.51
C ARG A 253 -2.24 -10.47 -13.86
N ARG A 254 -1.53 -10.77 -12.78
CA ARG A 254 -1.67 -12.04 -12.05
C ARG A 254 -3.05 -12.19 -11.39
N SER A 255 -3.67 -11.09 -10.93
CA SER A 255 -5.04 -11.19 -10.39
C SER A 255 -6.07 -11.67 -11.42
N LEU A 256 -5.81 -11.44 -12.72
CA LEU A 256 -6.68 -11.84 -13.83
C LEU A 256 -6.43 -13.28 -14.31
N THR A 257 -5.41 -13.98 -13.79
CA THR A 257 -5.12 -15.38 -14.17
C THR A 257 -5.81 -16.40 -13.27
N HIS A 258 -6.54 -15.95 -12.25
CA HIS A 258 -7.32 -16.82 -11.38
C HIS A 258 -8.49 -17.45 -12.12
N GLY A 259 -9.03 -18.54 -11.56
CA GLY A 259 -10.23 -19.23 -12.08
C GLY A 259 -11.48 -18.33 -12.09
N PRO A 260 -12.68 -18.88 -12.34
CA PRO A 260 -13.89 -18.07 -12.41
C PRO A 260 -14.09 -17.29 -11.10
N VAL A 261 -14.05 -15.96 -11.19
CA VAL A 261 -14.36 -15.04 -10.09
C VAL A 261 -15.64 -14.27 -10.42
N PRO A 262 -16.38 -13.79 -9.41
CA PRO A 262 -17.57 -12.99 -9.64
C PRO A 262 -17.27 -11.75 -10.50
N PRO A 263 -18.22 -11.27 -11.32
CA PRO A 263 -17.97 -10.19 -12.26
C PRO A 263 -17.44 -8.89 -11.64
N ARG A 264 -17.91 -8.50 -10.44
CA ARG A 264 -17.45 -7.28 -9.77
C ARG A 264 -16.00 -7.41 -9.29
N THR A 265 -15.62 -8.56 -8.75
CA THR A 265 -14.22 -8.87 -8.40
C THR A 265 -13.33 -8.82 -9.64
N HIS A 266 -13.77 -9.37 -10.77
CA HIS A 266 -13.04 -9.27 -12.03
C HIS A 266 -12.89 -7.81 -12.50
N VAL A 267 -13.97 -7.02 -12.39
CA VAL A 267 -13.96 -5.58 -12.71
C VAL A 267 -12.96 -4.81 -11.83
N LEU A 268 -12.88 -5.09 -10.53
CA LEU A 268 -11.85 -4.48 -9.66
C LEU A 268 -10.42 -4.81 -10.12
N CYS A 269 -10.18 -6.06 -10.53
CA CYS A 269 -8.88 -6.47 -11.06
C CYS A 269 -8.53 -5.71 -12.35
N LEU A 270 -9.50 -5.55 -13.26
CA LEU A 270 -9.34 -4.75 -14.48
C LEU A 270 -9.09 -3.28 -14.17
N ILE A 271 -9.81 -2.68 -13.22
CA ILE A 271 -9.58 -1.29 -12.80
C ILE A 271 -8.13 -1.10 -12.33
N ARG A 272 -7.63 -2.00 -11.46
CA ARG A 272 -6.24 -1.88 -10.99
C ARG A 272 -5.22 -2.07 -12.11
N LEU A 273 -5.50 -2.92 -13.09
CA LEU A 273 -4.67 -3.03 -14.28
C LEU A 273 -4.67 -1.72 -15.08
N ALA A 274 -5.86 -1.17 -15.37
CA ALA A 274 -6.00 0.08 -16.13
C ALA A 274 -5.24 1.24 -15.46
N GLU A 275 -5.40 1.44 -14.15
CA GLU A 275 -4.67 2.49 -13.43
C GLU A 275 -3.16 2.25 -13.44
N SER A 276 -2.71 0.99 -13.37
CA SER A 276 -1.27 0.66 -13.40
C SER A 276 -0.67 0.90 -14.78
N LEU A 277 -1.41 0.59 -15.86
CA LEU A 277 -1.02 0.88 -17.24
C LEU A 277 -0.99 2.39 -17.49
N ALA A 278 -2.02 3.12 -17.05
CA ALA A 278 -2.07 4.58 -17.16
C ALA A 278 -0.90 5.24 -16.42
N ALA A 279 -0.56 4.77 -15.22
CA ALA A 279 0.59 5.26 -14.48
C ALA A 279 1.95 4.99 -15.16
N SER A 280 2.03 3.98 -16.03
CA SER A 280 3.20 3.74 -16.90
C SER A 280 3.18 4.53 -18.21
N GLY A 281 2.11 5.27 -18.51
CA GLY A 281 1.92 5.94 -19.80
C GLY A 281 1.44 5.02 -20.93
N ASP A 282 0.86 3.87 -20.60
CA ASP A 282 0.33 2.90 -21.57
C ASP A 282 -1.16 3.18 -21.85
N ASP A 283 -1.45 3.58 -23.09
CA ASP A 283 -2.79 3.94 -23.56
C ASP A 283 -3.77 2.76 -23.58
N ASP A 284 -3.29 1.51 -23.48
CA ASP A 284 -4.17 0.34 -23.36
C ASP A 284 -5.04 0.39 -22.09
N ALA A 285 -4.67 1.23 -21.12
CA ALA A 285 -5.51 1.59 -19.98
C ALA A 285 -6.95 1.95 -20.39
N HIS A 286 -7.14 2.67 -21.50
CA HIS A 286 -8.47 3.04 -22.02
C HIS A 286 -9.29 1.81 -22.45
N ASN A 287 -8.66 0.83 -23.10
CA ASN A 287 -9.33 -0.40 -23.50
C ASN A 287 -9.73 -1.24 -22.29
N VAL A 288 -8.83 -1.34 -21.31
CA VAL A 288 -9.04 -2.12 -20.08
C VAL A 288 -10.16 -1.50 -19.23
N ILE A 289 -10.18 -0.18 -19.03
CA ILE A 289 -11.25 0.46 -18.24
C ILE A 289 -12.60 0.43 -18.97
N ALA A 290 -12.59 0.53 -20.31
CA ALA A 290 -13.80 0.35 -21.11
C ALA A 290 -14.34 -1.09 -21.02
N LEU A 291 -13.46 -2.10 -20.97
CA LEU A 291 -13.85 -3.49 -20.72
C LEU A 291 -14.47 -3.66 -19.34
N ALA A 292 -13.86 -3.09 -18.30
CA ALA A 292 -14.38 -3.12 -16.93
C ALA A 292 -15.81 -2.53 -16.88
N ARG A 293 -16.03 -1.38 -17.51
CA ARG A 293 -17.35 -0.74 -17.62
C ARG A 293 -18.37 -1.62 -18.34
N ARG A 294 -18.01 -2.23 -19.47
CA ARG A 294 -18.89 -3.13 -20.22
C ARG A 294 -19.26 -4.38 -19.43
N GLN A 295 -18.30 -4.98 -18.73
CA GLN A 295 -18.55 -6.16 -17.90
C GLN A 295 -19.49 -5.85 -16.75
N LEU A 296 -19.28 -4.73 -16.05
CA LEU A 296 -20.15 -4.36 -14.93
C LEU A 296 -21.59 -4.11 -15.37
N ARG A 297 -21.82 -3.47 -16.52
CA ARG A 297 -23.16 -3.28 -17.09
C ARG A 297 -23.87 -4.60 -17.41
N ARG A 298 -23.12 -5.64 -17.79
CA ARG A 298 -23.67 -6.97 -18.11
C ARG A 298 -23.94 -7.82 -16.88
N ALA A 299 -23.19 -7.61 -15.80
CA ALA A 299 -23.25 -8.42 -14.59
C ALA A 299 -24.56 -8.28 -13.79
N GLY A 300 -25.35 -7.23 -14.04
CA GLY A 300 -26.55 -6.94 -13.25
C GLY A 300 -26.24 -6.66 -11.77
N VAL A 301 -27.27 -6.66 -10.92
CA VAL A 301 -27.10 -6.57 -9.46
C VAL A 301 -26.90 -7.98 -8.91
N ASP A 302 -25.66 -8.43 -8.85
CA ASP A 302 -25.32 -9.68 -8.16
C ASP A 302 -25.08 -9.39 -6.67
N ALA A 303 -25.91 -9.96 -5.79
CA ALA A 303 -25.83 -9.78 -4.34
C ALA A 303 -24.76 -10.69 -3.68
N THR A 304 -24.13 -11.59 -4.43
CA THR A 304 -23.22 -12.61 -3.88
C THR A 304 -21.76 -12.17 -3.78
N ASP A 305 -21.34 -11.14 -4.54
CA ASP A 305 -19.97 -10.60 -4.46
C ASP A 305 -19.84 -9.58 -3.31
N GLN A 306 -19.67 -10.10 -2.10
CA GLN A 306 -19.55 -9.31 -0.87
C GLN A 306 -18.25 -8.48 -0.81
N ILE A 307 -17.14 -9.03 -1.31
CA ILE A 307 -15.82 -8.39 -1.27
C ILE A 307 -15.77 -7.17 -2.20
N ALA A 308 -16.35 -7.28 -3.40
CA ALA A 308 -16.39 -6.19 -4.38
C ALA A 308 -17.72 -5.42 -4.38
N ARG A 309 -18.52 -5.48 -3.30
CA ARG A 309 -19.84 -4.82 -3.22
C ARG A 309 -19.83 -3.32 -3.49
N HIS A 310 -18.72 -2.65 -3.19
CA HIS A 310 -18.51 -1.22 -3.39
C HIS A 310 -18.21 -0.85 -4.87
N CYS A 311 -17.91 -1.84 -5.71
CA CYS A 311 -17.58 -1.61 -7.11
C CYS A 311 -18.85 -1.44 -7.95
N ASP A 312 -19.31 -0.19 -8.06
CA ASP A 312 -20.42 0.21 -8.91
C ASP A 312 -19.96 0.99 -10.17
N LEU A 313 -20.91 1.44 -10.99
CA LEU A 313 -20.59 2.21 -12.20
C LEU A 313 -19.96 3.56 -11.90
N ARG A 314 -20.27 4.16 -10.75
CA ARG A 314 -19.70 5.43 -10.32
C ARG A 314 -18.23 5.26 -9.95
N TYR A 315 -17.90 4.18 -9.23
CA TYR A 315 -16.54 3.76 -8.93
C TYR A 315 -15.70 3.52 -10.21
N VAL A 316 -16.24 2.77 -11.18
CA VAL A 316 -15.58 2.57 -12.49
C VAL A 316 -15.37 3.90 -13.22
N THR A 317 -16.35 4.81 -13.16
CA THR A 317 -16.26 6.12 -13.82
C THR A 317 -15.19 7.01 -13.18
N ALA A 318 -15.08 7.02 -11.85
CA ALA A 318 -14.00 7.72 -11.17
C ALA A 318 -12.62 7.13 -11.48
N ALA A 319 -12.52 5.80 -11.61
CA ALA A 319 -11.28 5.14 -12.03
C ALA A 319 -10.87 5.47 -13.47
N ASP A 320 -11.84 5.61 -14.39
CA ASP A 320 -11.60 6.10 -15.76
C ASP A 320 -11.03 7.52 -15.76
N ALA A 321 -11.62 8.42 -14.97
CA ALA A 321 -11.08 9.76 -14.78
C ALA A 321 -9.66 9.73 -14.19
N ARG A 322 -9.39 8.83 -13.24
CA ARG A 322 -8.04 8.64 -12.70
C ARG A 322 -7.05 8.19 -13.78
N CYS A 323 -7.42 7.25 -14.64
CA CYS A 323 -6.59 6.81 -15.75
C CYS A 323 -6.28 7.96 -16.73
N ARG A 324 -7.29 8.75 -17.08
CA ARG A 324 -7.14 9.95 -17.94
C ARG A 324 -6.15 10.96 -17.34
N HIS A 325 -6.30 11.28 -16.07
CA HIS A 325 -5.38 12.19 -15.38
C HIS A 325 -3.94 11.65 -15.40
N LEU A 326 -3.74 10.35 -15.13
CA LEU A 326 -2.42 9.71 -15.17
C LEU A 326 -1.79 9.75 -16.58
N LEU A 327 -2.61 9.69 -17.63
CA LEU A 327 -2.18 9.84 -19.04
C LEU A 327 -2.04 11.31 -19.48
N GLY A 328 -2.31 12.27 -18.60
CA GLY A 328 -2.18 13.70 -18.87
C GLY A 328 -3.44 14.40 -19.39
N ASP A 329 -4.54 13.67 -19.65
CA ASP A 329 -5.86 14.22 -20.02
C ASP A 329 -6.58 14.77 -18.78
N THR A 330 -6.01 15.85 -18.23
CA THR A 330 -6.43 16.44 -16.95
C THR A 330 -7.78 17.14 -17.08
N THR A 331 -8.09 17.75 -18.22
CA THR A 331 -9.36 18.45 -18.46
C THR A 331 -10.54 17.48 -18.45
N SER A 332 -10.46 16.36 -19.19
CA SER A 332 -11.55 15.39 -19.19
C SER A 332 -11.66 14.68 -17.85
N ALA A 333 -10.52 14.40 -17.19
CA ALA A 333 -10.53 13.81 -15.85
C ALA A 333 -11.27 14.70 -14.83
N ALA A 334 -11.01 16.02 -14.84
CA ALA A 334 -11.68 16.97 -13.97
C ALA A 334 -13.20 16.95 -14.19
N SER A 335 -13.63 17.11 -15.44
CA SER A 335 -15.05 17.12 -15.82
C SER A 335 -15.78 15.84 -15.37
N ILE A 336 -15.18 14.67 -15.58
CA ILE A 336 -15.78 13.40 -15.14
C ILE A 336 -15.85 13.32 -13.60
N LEU A 337 -14.82 13.75 -12.88
CA LEU A 337 -14.80 13.72 -11.41
C LEU A 337 -15.80 14.71 -10.81
N GLU A 338 -16.02 15.86 -11.44
CA GLU A 338 -17.07 16.80 -11.06
C GLU A 338 -18.46 16.17 -11.18
N GLU A 339 -18.77 15.52 -12.30
CA GLU A 339 -20.02 14.79 -12.48
C GLU A 339 -20.19 13.68 -11.43
N VAL A 340 -19.12 12.89 -11.19
CA VAL A 340 -19.10 11.84 -10.17
C VAL A 340 -19.36 12.40 -8.77
N LEU A 341 -18.85 13.59 -8.45
CA LEU A 341 -19.02 14.22 -7.14
C LEU A 341 -20.34 15.00 -7.01
N ALA A 342 -20.95 15.42 -8.13
CA ALA A 342 -22.25 16.07 -8.17
C ALA A 342 -23.42 15.06 -8.00
N ASP A 343 -23.20 13.78 -8.34
CA ASP A 343 -24.18 12.71 -8.13
C ASP A 343 -24.53 12.55 -6.64
N GLN A 344 -25.82 12.76 -6.34
CA GLN A 344 -26.40 12.70 -4.99
C GLN A 344 -26.66 11.27 -4.49
N THR A 345 -26.47 10.25 -5.34
CA THR A 345 -26.57 8.85 -4.94
C THR A 345 -25.58 8.57 -3.81
N ALA A 346 -25.97 7.76 -2.82
CA ALA A 346 -25.07 7.43 -1.71
C ALA A 346 -23.85 6.66 -2.22
N ALA A 347 -22.64 7.13 -1.89
CA ALA A 347 -21.38 6.44 -2.14
C ALA A 347 -20.62 6.27 -0.82
N ALA A 348 -19.66 5.34 -0.80
CA ALA A 348 -18.80 5.18 0.36
C ALA A 348 -17.99 6.47 0.60
N VAL A 349 -17.96 6.92 1.86
CA VAL A 349 -17.21 8.13 2.27
C VAL A 349 -15.72 7.97 1.92
N LEU A 350 -15.19 6.75 2.02
CA LEU A 350 -13.81 6.43 1.65
C LEU A 350 -13.52 6.75 0.18
N ASP A 351 -14.38 6.30 -0.72
CA ASP A 351 -14.21 6.49 -2.17
C ASP A 351 -14.41 7.95 -2.53
N THR A 352 -15.44 8.60 -1.96
CA THR A 352 -15.70 10.02 -2.19
C THR A 352 -14.52 10.91 -1.74
N GLY A 353 -13.89 10.56 -0.62
CA GLY A 353 -12.69 11.26 -0.15
C GLY A 353 -11.51 11.11 -1.12
N LEU A 354 -11.31 9.92 -1.71
CA LEU A 354 -10.29 9.70 -2.74
C LEU A 354 -10.60 10.47 -4.04
N TRP A 355 -11.86 10.53 -4.47
CA TRP A 355 -12.25 11.27 -5.66
C TRP A 355 -12.03 12.77 -5.51
N HIS A 356 -12.27 13.33 -4.31
CA HIS A 356 -11.87 14.70 -4.01
C HIS A 356 -10.35 14.92 -4.11
N VAL A 357 -9.53 13.98 -3.66
CA VAL A 357 -8.07 14.07 -3.86
C VAL A 357 -7.74 14.11 -5.35
N TYR A 358 -8.30 13.20 -6.15
CA TYR A 358 -8.02 13.12 -7.59
C TYR A 358 -8.49 14.36 -8.34
N LEU A 359 -9.64 14.94 -7.98
CA LEU A 359 -10.10 16.19 -8.57
C LEU A 359 -9.19 17.36 -8.17
N GLY A 360 -8.75 17.41 -6.92
CA GLY A 360 -7.77 18.40 -6.47
C GLY A 360 -6.45 18.31 -7.24
N GLU A 361 -5.96 17.10 -7.54
CA GLU A 361 -4.79 16.89 -8.40
C GLU A 361 -5.00 17.44 -9.82
N CYS A 362 -6.22 17.34 -10.36
CA CYS A 362 -6.52 17.90 -11.69
C CYS A 362 -6.45 19.44 -11.71
N TYR A 363 -6.75 20.10 -10.59
CA TYR A 363 -6.73 21.56 -10.49
C TYR A 363 -5.39 22.17 -10.10
N LEU A 364 -4.38 21.35 -9.75
CA LEU A 364 -3.09 21.81 -9.23
C LEU A 364 -2.47 23.00 -9.99
N THR A 365 -2.53 22.99 -11.32
CA THR A 365 -1.88 24.02 -12.16
C THR A 365 -2.84 25.15 -12.54
N ALA A 366 -4.10 24.82 -12.83
CA ALA A 366 -5.06 25.77 -13.39
C ALA A 366 -5.79 26.58 -12.29
N ASP A 367 -6.06 25.96 -11.15
CA ASP A 367 -6.78 26.56 -10.02
C ASP A 367 -6.26 26.01 -8.68
N PRO A 368 -5.16 26.57 -8.15
CA PRO A 368 -4.59 26.14 -6.86
C PRO A 368 -5.56 26.30 -5.67
N GLU A 369 -6.49 27.26 -5.72
CA GLU A 369 -7.49 27.46 -4.65
C GLU A 369 -8.55 26.35 -4.68
N GLY A 370 -9.07 26.02 -5.87
CA GLY A 370 -9.97 24.88 -6.07
C GLY A 370 -9.30 23.56 -5.71
N ALA A 371 -8.02 23.38 -6.08
CA ALA A 371 -7.23 22.23 -5.67
C ALA A 371 -7.15 22.09 -4.13
N ALA A 372 -6.86 23.19 -3.42
CA ALA A 372 -6.83 23.21 -1.96
C ALA A 372 -8.22 23.01 -1.32
N HIS A 373 -9.28 23.52 -1.94
CA HIS A 373 -10.66 23.30 -1.50
C HIS A 373 -11.00 21.80 -1.50
N HIS A 374 -10.72 21.09 -2.60
CA HIS A 374 -10.95 19.66 -2.70
C HIS A 374 -10.05 18.85 -1.76
N GLY A 375 -8.78 19.22 -1.61
CA GLY A 375 -7.89 18.64 -0.60
C GLY A 375 -8.45 18.76 0.82
N THR A 376 -9.02 19.93 1.16
CA THR A 376 -9.64 20.17 2.47
C THR A 376 -10.89 19.31 2.68
N ARG A 377 -11.74 19.13 1.66
CA ARG A 377 -12.90 18.22 1.72
C ARG A 377 -12.46 16.78 1.95
N ALA A 378 -11.43 16.33 1.23
CA ALA A 378 -10.86 14.99 1.40
C ALA A 378 -10.34 14.77 2.83
N LEU A 379 -9.61 15.73 3.40
CA LEU A 379 -9.11 15.63 4.78
C LEU A 379 -10.25 15.59 5.81
N ARG A 380 -11.31 16.38 5.62
CA ARG A 380 -12.48 16.34 6.52
C ARG A 380 -13.12 14.95 6.52
N MET A 381 -13.29 14.35 5.34
CA MET A 381 -13.82 13.00 5.21
C MET A 381 -12.87 11.97 5.85
N ALA A 382 -11.57 12.11 5.61
CA ALA A 382 -10.55 11.24 6.20
C ALA A 382 -10.60 11.23 7.73
N LEU A 383 -10.71 12.41 8.35
CA LEU A 383 -10.84 12.55 9.80
C LEU A 383 -12.17 11.96 10.32
N ALA A 384 -13.27 12.19 9.60
CA ALA A 384 -14.59 11.68 10.00
C ALA A 384 -14.66 10.15 10.06
N VAL A 385 -13.92 9.44 9.21
CA VAL A 385 -13.92 7.97 9.16
C VAL A 385 -12.62 7.32 9.65
N GLY A 386 -11.64 8.13 10.07
CA GLY A 386 -10.33 7.67 10.52
C GLY A 386 -9.51 6.99 9.41
N SER A 387 -9.50 7.52 8.19
CA SER A 387 -8.79 6.92 7.05
C SER A 387 -7.45 7.60 6.74
N TYR A 388 -6.37 6.93 7.11
CA TYR A 388 -5.02 7.25 6.68
C TYR A 388 -4.85 7.13 5.18
N ARG A 389 -5.54 6.19 4.54
CA ARG A 389 -5.45 5.97 3.10
C ARG A 389 -5.74 7.25 2.33
N ILE A 390 -6.78 8.00 2.72
CA ILE A 390 -7.10 9.30 2.09
C ILE A 390 -6.01 10.33 2.40
N ILE A 391 -5.54 10.42 3.65
CA ILE A 391 -4.46 11.33 4.04
C ILE A 391 -3.19 11.04 3.22
N ARG A 392 -2.81 9.77 3.08
CA ARG A 392 -1.67 9.36 2.26
C ARG A 392 -1.89 9.71 0.79
N ALA A 393 -3.08 9.47 0.26
CA ALA A 393 -3.42 9.81 -1.12
C ALA A 393 -3.32 11.32 -1.39
N ALA A 394 -3.61 12.18 -0.41
CA ALA A 394 -3.49 13.64 -0.57
C ALA A 394 -2.05 14.17 -0.60
N GLN A 395 -1.04 13.31 -0.47
CA GLN A 395 0.37 13.72 -0.47
C GLN A 395 0.82 14.42 -1.77
N PRO A 396 0.54 13.91 -2.98
CA PRO A 396 0.97 14.57 -4.23
C PRO A 396 0.34 15.96 -4.36
N LEU A 397 -0.96 16.08 -4.04
CA LEU A 397 -1.67 17.37 -3.96
C LEU A 397 -1.00 18.35 -2.99
N ALA A 398 -0.71 17.91 -1.77
CA ALA A 398 -0.03 18.73 -0.76
C ALA A 398 1.41 19.12 -1.16
N VAL A 399 2.11 18.29 -1.93
CA VAL A 399 3.43 18.62 -2.48
C VAL A 399 3.30 19.65 -3.61
N GLY A 400 2.36 19.44 -4.53
CA GLY A 400 2.11 20.31 -5.69
C GLY A 400 1.65 21.72 -5.29
N LEU A 401 0.94 21.86 -4.18
CA LEU A 401 0.45 23.15 -3.69
C LEU A 401 1.48 23.97 -2.88
N ARG A 402 2.64 23.43 -2.52
CA ARG A 402 3.66 24.17 -1.74
C ARG A 402 4.12 25.49 -2.36
N PRO A 403 4.28 25.62 -3.70
CA PRO A 403 4.63 26.89 -4.32
C PRO A 403 3.56 27.97 -4.14
N HIS A 404 2.31 27.59 -3.85
CA HIS A 404 1.15 28.48 -3.71
C HIS A 404 0.78 28.77 -2.26
N ARG A 405 1.70 28.53 -1.31
CA ARG A 405 1.46 28.67 0.14
C ARG A 405 1.08 30.09 0.60
N ASP A 406 1.25 31.09 -0.25
CA ASP A 406 0.91 32.48 0.05
C ASP A 406 -0.61 32.73 -0.09
N LEU A 407 -1.35 31.79 -0.69
CA LEU A 407 -2.82 31.79 -0.71
C LEU A 407 -3.37 31.20 0.60
N ASP A 408 -4.30 31.90 1.24
CA ASP A 408 -4.81 31.53 2.57
C ASP A 408 -5.42 30.12 2.61
N ILE A 409 -6.24 29.77 1.62
CA ILE A 409 -6.87 28.44 1.54
C ILE A 409 -5.84 27.33 1.33
N VAL A 410 -4.78 27.60 0.57
CA VAL A 410 -3.68 26.65 0.35
C VAL A 410 -2.89 26.46 1.64
N ASN A 411 -2.52 27.54 2.32
CA ASN A 411 -1.80 27.47 3.59
C ASN A 411 -2.61 26.70 4.65
N ALA A 412 -3.91 26.99 4.75
CA ALA A 412 -4.83 26.29 5.65
C ALA A 412 -4.87 24.79 5.35
N PHE A 413 -5.04 24.40 4.08
CA PHE A 413 -4.99 22.99 3.67
C PHE A 413 -3.66 22.33 4.05
N LEU A 414 -2.53 22.97 3.74
CA LEU A 414 -1.19 22.43 4.04
C LEU A 414 -0.94 22.30 5.57
N ALA A 415 -1.51 23.20 6.38
CA ALA A 415 -1.46 23.10 7.84
C ALA A 415 -2.33 21.94 8.34
N SER A 416 -3.58 21.82 7.87
CA SER A 416 -4.46 20.70 8.21
C SER A 416 -3.88 19.35 7.78
N TYR A 417 -3.27 19.29 6.59
CA TYR A 417 -2.60 18.09 6.10
C TYR A 417 -1.45 17.65 7.02
N ARG A 418 -0.59 18.59 7.43
CA ARG A 418 0.49 18.32 8.39
C ARG A 418 -0.06 17.83 9.72
N GLY A 419 -1.10 18.50 10.24
CA GLY A 419 -1.78 18.08 11.47
C GLY A 419 -2.35 16.67 11.39
N ALA A 420 -2.94 16.29 10.26
CA ALA A 420 -3.50 14.95 10.04
C ALA A 420 -2.42 13.85 9.93
N LEU A 421 -1.18 14.20 9.54
CA LEU A 421 -0.03 13.31 9.56
C LEU A 421 0.56 13.13 10.96
N THR A 422 0.60 14.19 11.78
CA THR A 422 1.25 14.20 13.10
C THR A 422 0.32 13.90 14.27
N GLY A 423 -1.00 14.09 14.12
CA GLY A 423 -2.00 13.83 15.15
C GLY A 423 -2.31 12.35 15.35
N ARG A 424 -1.29 11.50 15.23
CA ARG A 424 -1.34 10.05 15.28
C ARG A 424 -0.38 9.52 16.33
#